data_AF-A0A7W7LVM6-F1
#
_entry.id   AF-A0A7W7LVM6-F1
#
_cell.length_a   1.000
_cell.length_b   1.000
_cell.length_c   1.000
_cell.angle_alpha   90.00
_cell.angle_beta   90.00
_cell.angle_gamma   90.00
#
_symmetry.space_group_name_H-M   'P 1'
#
loop_
_entity.id
_entity.type
_entity.pdbx_description
1 polymer ?
#
loop_
_entity_poly.entity_id
_entity_poly.type
_entity_poly.pdbx_seq_one_letter_code
_entity_poly.pdbx_strand_id
1 'polypeptide(L)'
;MSEDQHGVTVDDGVELPRPAEGEVWAVGAVILDGNGRAFAQRRAPDRRLFPDCWDVVGGHVEPGESLLGALVREVAEETGWRVRRVRRLLGVTAWTGDDGLGTRHEADFLVEVDGDLRRPALERSEHTAHGWFGPGDLDRLKENRAPGEFLVHDLIAAALRDVPAPAGTAGPSGGSAPGDGTGRGGGGGTPARRPRGATPAPAPAPECS
;
A
#
# COMPACT_ATOMS: atom_id res chain seq x y z
N MET A 1 -8.60 -22.46 -5.15
CA MET A 1 -7.68 -21.59 -5.92
C MET A 1 -7.98 -21.80 -7.39
N SER A 2 -8.31 -20.74 -8.12
CA SER A 2 -8.56 -20.78 -9.56
C SER A 2 -7.39 -20.12 -10.30
N GLU A 3 -6.97 -20.72 -11.41
CA GLU A 3 -6.02 -20.12 -12.34
C GLU A 3 -6.79 -19.40 -13.44
N ASP A 4 -6.44 -18.13 -13.68
CA ASP A 4 -7.03 -17.33 -14.76
C ASP A 4 -6.25 -17.49 -16.08
N GLN A 5 -6.80 -16.98 -17.18
CA GLN A 5 -6.19 -16.97 -18.52
C GLN A 5 -4.78 -16.35 -18.56
N HIS A 6 -4.42 -15.55 -17.55
CA HIS A 6 -3.08 -14.96 -17.40
C HIS A 6 -2.05 -15.88 -16.71
N GLY A 7 -2.42 -17.10 -16.32
CA GLY A 7 -1.57 -18.00 -15.53
C GLY A 7 -1.32 -17.49 -14.10
N VAL A 8 -2.24 -16.67 -13.60
CA VAL A 8 -2.22 -16.09 -12.24
C VAL A 8 -3.11 -16.92 -11.33
N THR A 9 -2.59 -17.30 -10.17
CA THR A 9 -3.40 -17.95 -9.12
C THR A 9 -4.13 -16.90 -8.29
N VAL A 10 -5.43 -17.07 -8.08
CA VAL A 10 -6.20 -16.23 -7.13
C VAL A 10 -6.56 -17.06 -5.90
N ASP A 11 -6.25 -16.53 -4.72
CA ASP A 11 -6.57 -17.18 -3.44
C ASP A 11 -8.08 -17.32 -3.25
N ASP A 12 -8.47 -18.39 -2.56
CA ASP A 12 -9.87 -18.63 -2.25
C ASP A 12 -10.44 -17.51 -1.38
N GLY A 13 -11.62 -17.01 -1.76
CA GLY A 13 -12.28 -15.90 -1.07
C GLY A 13 -11.79 -14.50 -1.46
N VAL A 14 -10.84 -14.37 -2.40
CA VAL A 14 -10.50 -13.07 -2.98
C VAL A 14 -11.61 -12.66 -3.95
N GLU A 15 -12.27 -11.54 -3.64
CA GLU A 15 -13.24 -10.93 -4.53
C GLU A 15 -12.52 -10.10 -5.60
N LEU A 16 -12.92 -10.30 -6.86
CA LEU A 16 -12.51 -9.48 -8.00
C LEU A 16 -13.75 -8.74 -8.50
N PRO A 17 -13.91 -7.45 -8.14
CA PRO A 17 -15.00 -6.64 -8.65
C PRO A 17 -15.03 -6.65 -10.18
N ARG A 18 -16.24 -6.52 -10.74
CA ARG A 18 -16.45 -6.44 -12.19
C ARG A 18 -16.97 -5.05 -12.52
N PRO A 19 -16.23 -4.24 -13.29
CA PRO A 19 -16.68 -2.92 -13.70
C PRO A 19 -18.00 -3.02 -14.45
N ALA A 20 -18.99 -2.24 -14.04
CA ALA A 20 -20.19 -2.05 -14.85
C ALA A 20 -19.92 -1.03 -15.98
N GLU A 21 -20.78 -1.05 -17.00
CA GLU A 21 -20.70 -0.08 -18.09
C GLU A 21 -20.81 1.36 -17.55
N GLY A 22 -19.84 2.20 -17.91
CA GLY A 22 -19.79 3.61 -17.48
C GLY A 22 -19.10 3.85 -16.13
N GLU A 23 -18.68 2.82 -15.41
CA GLU A 23 -17.85 2.99 -14.22
C GLU A 23 -16.37 3.15 -14.59
N VAL A 24 -15.69 4.04 -13.87
CA VAL A 24 -14.24 4.23 -14.01
C VAL A 24 -13.54 3.50 -12.87
N TRP A 25 -12.63 2.60 -13.22
CA TRP A 25 -11.90 1.78 -12.25
C TRP A 25 -10.39 2.00 -12.36
N ALA A 26 -9.72 1.86 -11.23
CA ALA A 26 -8.28 1.72 -11.10
C ALA A 26 -7.96 0.49 -10.23
N VAL A 27 -6.73 0.02 -10.32
CA VAL A 27 -6.21 -1.08 -9.50
C VAL A 27 -4.87 -0.71 -8.88
N GLY A 28 -4.66 -1.12 -7.64
CA GLY A 28 -3.40 -0.97 -6.93
C GLY A 28 -2.81 -2.31 -6.51
N ALA A 29 -1.50 -2.45 -6.60
CA ALA A 29 -0.74 -3.64 -6.25
C ALA A 29 0.20 -3.36 -5.07
N VAL A 30 -0.14 -3.94 -3.90
CA VAL A 30 0.82 -4.06 -2.80
C VAL A 30 1.64 -5.32 -3.01
N ILE A 31 2.92 -5.12 -3.30
CA ILE A 31 3.89 -6.19 -3.56
C ILE A 31 4.82 -6.32 -2.36
N LEU A 32 4.98 -7.54 -1.83
CA LEU A 32 5.90 -7.80 -0.72
C LEU A 32 7.18 -8.50 -1.17
N ASP A 33 8.32 -8.11 -0.60
CA ASP A 33 9.57 -8.87 -0.71
C ASP A 33 9.61 -10.07 0.24
N GLY A 34 10.66 -10.89 0.12
CA GLY A 34 10.87 -12.05 1.00
C GLY A 34 11.09 -11.69 2.48
N ASN A 35 11.26 -10.41 2.83
CA ASN A 35 11.37 -9.95 4.22
C ASN A 35 10.06 -9.33 4.73
N GLY A 36 8.98 -9.37 3.94
CA GLY A 36 7.71 -8.79 4.32
C GLY A 36 7.68 -7.27 4.25
N ARG A 37 8.50 -6.64 3.41
CA ARG A 37 8.45 -5.20 3.16
C ARG A 37 7.64 -4.93 1.91
N ALA A 38 6.88 -3.84 1.88
CA ALA A 38 6.08 -3.45 0.72
C ALA A 38 6.87 -2.57 -0.24
N PHE A 39 6.71 -2.80 -1.54
CA PHE A 39 7.22 -1.91 -2.57
C PHE A 39 6.35 -0.67 -2.68
N ALA A 40 6.99 0.50 -2.78
CA ALA A 40 6.33 1.73 -3.20
C ALA A 40 7.27 2.55 -4.09
N GLN A 41 6.67 3.37 -4.94
CA GLN A 41 7.38 4.25 -5.88
C GLN A 41 6.96 5.70 -5.67
N ARG A 42 7.90 6.62 -5.92
CA ARG A 42 7.69 8.05 -5.75
C ARG A 42 7.28 8.64 -7.08
N ARG A 43 6.07 9.19 -7.13
CA ARG A 43 5.49 9.85 -8.30
C ARG A 43 6.37 11.02 -8.73
N ALA A 44 6.45 11.27 -10.03
CA ALA A 44 7.19 12.41 -10.55
C ALA A 44 6.58 13.75 -10.05
N PRO A 45 7.40 14.80 -9.85
CA PRO A 45 6.95 16.07 -9.30
C PRO A 45 6.03 16.85 -10.25
N ASP A 46 6.00 16.51 -11.53
CA ASP A 46 5.16 17.11 -12.57
C ASP A 46 3.80 16.39 -12.75
N ARG A 47 3.52 15.36 -11.95
CA ARG A 47 2.20 14.69 -11.95
C ARG A 47 1.12 15.64 -11.45
N ARG A 48 0.01 15.72 -12.19
CA ARG A 48 -1.16 16.54 -11.83
C ARG A 48 -1.77 16.16 -10.48
N LEU A 49 -1.80 14.87 -10.17
CA LEU A 49 -2.36 14.34 -8.93
C LEU A 49 -1.25 13.71 -8.09
N PHE A 50 -1.20 14.11 -6.83
CA PHE A 50 -0.23 13.68 -5.81
C PHE A 50 1.23 13.76 -6.29
N PRO A 51 1.70 14.93 -6.76
CA PRO A 51 3.09 15.09 -7.17
C PRO A 51 4.03 14.77 -6.01
N ASP A 52 5.16 14.12 -6.33
CA ASP A 52 6.24 13.86 -5.38
C ASP A 52 5.85 13.00 -4.14
N CYS A 53 4.71 12.32 -4.20
CA CYS A 53 4.22 11.42 -3.16
C CYS A 53 4.61 9.96 -3.42
N TRP A 54 4.66 9.14 -2.36
CA TRP A 54 4.78 7.69 -2.46
C TRP A 54 3.45 7.05 -2.85
N ASP A 55 3.52 6.05 -3.73
CA ASP A 55 2.37 5.34 -4.28
C ASP A 55 2.64 3.84 -4.47
N VAL A 56 1.58 3.06 -4.58
CA VAL A 56 1.66 1.66 -5.00
C VAL A 56 1.78 1.56 -6.52
N VAL A 57 2.09 0.38 -7.02
CA VAL A 57 2.07 0.09 -8.46
C VAL A 57 0.62 -0.03 -8.90
N GLY A 58 0.23 0.62 -9.99
CA GLY A 58 -1.17 0.59 -10.39
C GLY A 58 -1.58 1.68 -11.36
N GLY A 59 -2.80 1.53 -11.88
CA GLY A 59 -3.31 2.41 -12.91
C GLY A 59 -4.76 2.12 -13.28
N HIS A 60 -5.20 2.70 -14.38
CA HIS A 60 -6.59 2.63 -14.80
C HIS A 60 -6.91 1.29 -15.43
N VAL A 61 -8.14 0.83 -15.23
CA VAL A 61 -8.70 -0.31 -15.96
C VAL A 61 -9.19 0.19 -17.32
N GLU A 62 -8.72 -0.41 -18.40
CA GLU A 62 -9.12 -0.03 -19.76
C GLU A 62 -10.54 -0.51 -20.11
N PRO A 63 -11.23 0.12 -21.07
CA PRO A 63 -12.56 -0.32 -21.50
C PRO A 63 -12.59 -1.79 -21.95
N GLY A 64 -13.41 -2.60 -21.26
CA GLY A 64 -13.52 -4.04 -21.52
C GLY A 64 -12.44 -4.90 -20.86
N GLU A 65 -11.50 -4.29 -20.15
CA GLU A 65 -10.48 -4.97 -19.37
C GLU A 65 -11.04 -5.44 -18.01
N SER A 66 -10.56 -6.58 -17.53
CA SER A 66 -10.86 -7.03 -16.15
C SER A 66 -9.89 -6.38 -15.16
N LEU A 67 -10.28 -6.23 -13.88
CA LEU A 67 -9.37 -5.74 -12.85
C LEU A 67 -8.09 -6.57 -12.76
N LEU A 68 -8.20 -7.90 -12.89
CA LEU A 68 -7.02 -8.77 -12.87
C LEU A 68 -6.11 -8.54 -14.08
N GLY A 69 -6.69 -8.34 -15.27
CA GLY A 69 -5.94 -7.99 -16.47
C GLY A 69 -5.17 -6.68 -16.30
N ALA A 70 -5.87 -5.63 -15.84
CA ALA A 70 -5.26 -4.34 -15.54
C ALA A 70 -4.13 -4.48 -14.51
N LEU A 71 -4.37 -5.20 -13.42
CA LEU A 71 -3.38 -5.40 -12.36
C LEU A 71 -2.11 -6.10 -12.88
N VAL A 72 -2.26 -7.10 -13.75
CA VAL A 72 -1.14 -7.80 -14.38
C VAL A 72 -0.38 -6.88 -15.34
N ARG A 73 -1.10 -6.10 -16.17
CA ARG A 73 -0.52 -5.17 -17.13
C ARG A 73 0.27 -4.06 -16.43
N GLU A 74 -0.36 -3.35 -15.50
CA GLU A 74 0.26 -2.25 -14.75
C GLU A 74 1.52 -2.70 -14.00
N VAL A 75 1.47 -3.85 -13.33
CA VAL A 75 2.66 -4.40 -12.65
C VAL A 75 3.78 -4.69 -13.65
N ALA A 76 3.46 -5.26 -14.81
CA ALA A 76 4.45 -5.56 -15.82
C ALA A 76 5.05 -4.29 -16.45
N GLU A 77 4.23 -3.29 -16.74
CA GLU A 77 4.64 -2.03 -17.36
C GLU A 77 5.52 -1.21 -16.42
N GLU A 78 5.10 -1.03 -15.16
CA GLU A 78 5.80 -0.16 -14.22
C GLU A 78 7.02 -0.80 -13.56
N THR A 79 7.08 -2.14 -13.47
CA THR A 79 8.15 -2.82 -12.73
C THR A 79 8.91 -3.88 -13.53
N GLY A 80 8.36 -4.34 -14.66
CA GLY A 80 8.86 -5.50 -15.38
C GLY A 80 8.63 -6.84 -14.67
N TRP A 81 7.91 -6.87 -13.55
CA TRP A 81 7.59 -8.11 -12.83
C TRP A 81 6.30 -8.73 -13.34
N ARG A 82 6.16 -10.04 -13.10
CA ARG A 82 4.95 -10.78 -13.47
C ARG A 82 4.18 -11.14 -12.22
N VAL A 83 2.92 -10.73 -12.14
CA VAL A 83 2.03 -11.21 -11.07
C VAL A 83 1.92 -12.74 -11.19
N ARG A 84 2.20 -13.45 -10.10
CA ARG A 84 2.03 -14.90 -10.00
C ARG A 84 0.79 -15.26 -9.20
N ARG A 85 0.48 -14.48 -8.16
CA ARG A 85 -0.62 -14.81 -7.25
C ARG A 85 -1.27 -13.57 -6.63
N VAL A 86 -2.61 -13.52 -6.62
CA VAL A 86 -3.38 -12.53 -5.85
C VAL A 86 -3.79 -13.16 -4.54
N ARG A 87 -3.33 -12.58 -3.42
CA ARG A 87 -3.54 -13.13 -2.08
C ARG A 87 -4.81 -12.59 -1.43
N ARG A 88 -5.05 -11.28 -1.58
CA ARG A 88 -6.15 -10.58 -0.88
C ARG A 88 -6.60 -9.35 -1.66
N LEU A 89 -7.89 -9.06 -1.62
CA LEU A 89 -8.42 -7.72 -1.80
C LEU A 89 -8.25 -6.96 -0.47
N LEU A 90 -7.51 -5.85 -0.50
CA LEU A 90 -7.23 -5.03 0.68
C LEU A 90 -8.35 -4.02 0.93
N GLY A 91 -9.00 -3.54 -0.13
CA GLY A 91 -10.16 -2.66 -0.05
C GLY A 91 -10.63 -2.22 -1.43
N VAL A 92 -11.84 -1.65 -1.46
CA VAL A 92 -12.33 -0.88 -2.59
C VAL A 92 -12.65 0.51 -2.08
N THR A 93 -11.99 1.52 -2.61
CA THR A 93 -12.31 2.93 -2.36
C THR A 93 -13.12 3.48 -3.52
N ALA A 94 -14.11 4.31 -3.21
CA ALA A 94 -14.89 5.02 -4.20
C ALA A 94 -14.83 6.52 -3.94
N TRP A 95 -14.62 7.31 -4.98
CA TRP A 95 -14.63 8.77 -4.91
C TRP A 95 -15.27 9.37 -6.14
N THR A 96 -15.85 10.55 -5.97
CA THR A 96 -16.39 11.34 -7.07
C THR A 96 -15.55 12.61 -7.16
N GLY A 97 -15.02 12.89 -8.35
CA GLY A 97 -14.31 14.14 -8.61
C GLY A 97 -15.26 15.22 -9.15
N ASP A 98 -14.83 16.47 -9.08
CA ASP A 98 -15.63 17.62 -9.55
C ASP A 98 -15.58 17.82 -11.08
N ASP A 99 -15.00 16.87 -11.80
CA ASP A 99 -14.82 16.89 -13.25
C ASP A 99 -15.99 16.30 -14.03
N GLY A 100 -17.07 15.91 -13.34
CA GLY A 100 -18.28 15.37 -13.95
C GLY A 100 -18.12 13.96 -14.54
N LEU A 101 -16.99 13.29 -14.28
CA LEU A 101 -16.71 11.95 -14.79
C LEU A 101 -17.31 10.83 -13.91
N GLY A 102 -18.19 11.18 -12.98
CA GLY A 102 -18.90 10.22 -12.12
C GLY A 102 -18.05 9.62 -11.01
N THR A 103 -18.57 8.54 -10.43
CA THR A 103 -17.90 7.79 -9.36
C THR A 103 -16.79 6.93 -9.95
N ARG A 104 -15.63 7.04 -9.33
CA ARG A 104 -14.44 6.23 -9.60
C ARG A 104 -14.26 5.23 -8.49
N HIS A 105 -13.72 4.09 -8.83
CA HIS A 105 -13.43 3.01 -7.92
C HIS A 105 -11.95 2.63 -8.03
N GLU A 106 -11.32 2.29 -6.91
CA GLU A 106 -9.99 1.70 -6.88
C GLU A 106 -10.05 0.44 -6.04
N ALA A 107 -9.53 -0.66 -6.59
CA ALA A 107 -9.42 -1.93 -5.90
C ALA A 107 -7.95 -2.26 -5.67
N ASP A 108 -7.57 -2.37 -4.40
CA ASP A 108 -6.19 -2.64 -4.02
C ASP A 108 -5.98 -4.11 -3.66
N PHE A 109 -4.94 -4.71 -4.19
CA PHE A 109 -4.64 -6.12 -4.02
C PHE A 109 -3.28 -6.34 -3.39
N LEU A 110 -3.20 -7.31 -2.47
CA LEU A 110 -1.94 -7.91 -2.06
C LEU A 110 -1.56 -8.99 -3.07
N VAL A 111 -0.39 -8.85 -3.68
CA VAL A 111 0.08 -9.77 -4.73
C VAL A 111 1.47 -10.33 -4.46
N GLU A 112 1.73 -11.52 -5.01
CA GLU A 112 3.06 -12.07 -5.17
C GLU A 112 3.46 -12.01 -6.65
N VAL A 113 4.72 -11.66 -6.90
CA VAL A 113 5.26 -11.50 -8.26
C VAL A 113 6.50 -12.37 -8.47
N ASP A 114 6.80 -12.64 -9.73
CA ASP A 114 8.07 -13.21 -10.18
C ASP A 114 8.91 -12.11 -10.85
N GLY A 115 10.21 -12.08 -10.54
CA GLY A 115 11.17 -11.11 -11.07
C GLY A 115 12.35 -10.86 -10.12
N ASP A 116 13.34 -10.07 -10.55
CA ASP A 116 14.41 -9.59 -9.65
C ASP A 116 13.91 -8.35 -8.89
N LEU A 117 13.40 -8.57 -7.66
CA LEU A 117 12.87 -7.52 -6.79
C LEU A 117 13.91 -6.45 -6.40
N ARG A 118 15.20 -6.70 -6.64
CA ARG A 118 16.27 -5.73 -6.38
C ARG A 118 16.47 -4.77 -7.56
N ARG A 119 15.87 -5.04 -8.71
CA ARG A 119 16.06 -4.28 -9.95
C ARG A 119 14.73 -4.08 -10.70
N PRO A 120 13.76 -3.34 -10.13
CA PRO A 120 12.54 -2.99 -10.87
C PRO A 120 12.89 -2.19 -12.13
N ALA A 121 12.24 -2.52 -13.24
CA ALA A 121 12.36 -1.82 -14.51
C ALA A 121 11.39 -0.63 -14.55
N LEU A 122 11.62 0.34 -13.67
CA LEU A 122 10.74 1.52 -13.53
C LEU A 122 10.59 2.30 -14.84
N GLU A 123 9.35 2.65 -15.18
CA GLU A 123 9.07 3.69 -16.16
C GLU A 123 9.53 5.06 -15.61
N ARG A 124 10.72 5.49 -16.04
CA ARG A 124 11.42 6.66 -15.46
C ARG A 124 10.73 8.00 -15.71
N SER A 125 9.79 8.07 -16.65
CA SER A 125 8.99 9.27 -16.93
C SER A 125 7.98 9.57 -15.83
N GLU A 126 7.46 8.53 -15.17
CA GLU A 126 6.36 8.68 -14.23
C GLU A 126 6.80 8.59 -12.76
N HIS A 127 7.96 7.97 -12.49
CA HIS A 127 8.46 7.72 -11.15
C HIS A 127 9.95 8.09 -10.98
N THR A 128 10.26 8.78 -9.89
CA THR A 128 11.60 9.32 -9.62
C THR A 128 12.43 8.48 -8.66
N ALA A 129 11.78 7.68 -7.81
CA ALA A 129 12.42 6.82 -6.83
C ALA A 129 11.54 5.60 -6.52
N HIS A 130 12.12 4.59 -5.88
CA HIS A 130 11.39 3.48 -5.27
C HIS A 130 12.00 3.09 -3.93
N GLY A 131 11.24 2.33 -3.14
CA GLY A 131 11.68 1.85 -1.84
C GLY A 131 10.91 0.62 -1.36
N TRP A 132 11.50 -0.04 -0.37
CA TRP A 132 10.87 -1.13 0.37
C TRP A 132 10.56 -0.64 1.79
N PHE A 133 9.31 -0.80 2.21
CA PHE A 133 8.77 -0.24 3.45
C PHE A 133 8.36 -1.36 4.39
N GLY A 134 9.04 -1.46 5.53
CA GLY A 134 8.59 -2.30 6.64
C GLY A 134 7.72 -1.52 7.63
N PRO A 135 7.24 -2.17 8.70
CA PRO A 135 6.44 -1.51 9.74
C PRO A 135 7.13 -0.29 10.38
N GLY A 136 8.46 -0.28 10.44
CA GLY A 136 9.25 0.84 10.97
C GLY A 136 9.45 2.01 9.99
N ASP A 137 9.12 1.84 8.71
CA ASP A 137 9.34 2.84 7.66
C ASP A 137 8.05 3.55 7.24
N LEU A 138 6.90 3.13 7.77
CA LEU A 138 5.57 3.55 7.29
C LEU A 138 5.40 5.07 7.29
N ASP A 139 5.95 5.79 8.27
CA ASP A 139 5.82 7.25 8.32
C ASP A 139 6.41 7.97 7.10
N ARG A 140 7.37 7.37 6.41
CA ARG A 140 7.92 7.92 5.16
C ARG A 140 6.89 7.94 4.02
N LEU A 141 5.88 7.07 4.06
CA LEU A 141 4.78 7.09 3.07
C LEU A 141 3.90 8.34 3.20
N LYS A 142 4.05 9.11 4.28
CA LYS A 142 3.34 10.38 4.52
C LYS A 142 4.10 11.59 3.96
N GLU A 143 5.32 11.40 3.44
CA GLU A 143 6.09 12.46 2.79
C GLU A 143 5.25 13.11 1.69
N ASN A 144 5.19 14.45 1.68
CA ASN A 144 4.45 15.27 0.73
C ASN A 144 2.92 15.07 0.69
N ARG A 145 2.34 14.37 1.68
CA ARG A 145 0.88 14.23 1.83
C ARG A 145 0.28 15.38 2.64
N ALA A 146 -0.93 15.80 2.29
CA ALA A 146 -1.68 16.72 3.15
C ALA A 146 -2.10 16.02 4.46
N PRO A 147 -2.30 16.75 5.56
CA PRO A 147 -2.80 16.16 6.80
C PRO A 147 -4.11 15.40 6.58
N GLY A 148 -4.13 14.10 6.90
CA GLY A 148 -5.29 13.23 6.74
C GLY A 148 -5.30 12.41 5.44
N GLU A 149 -4.41 12.68 4.49
CA GLU A 149 -4.27 11.90 3.24
C GLU A 149 -3.29 10.74 3.40
N PHE A 150 -3.70 9.72 4.16
CA PHE A 150 -2.84 8.58 4.49
C PHE A 150 -3.22 7.28 3.77
N LEU A 151 -3.92 7.36 2.64
CA LEU A 151 -4.43 6.18 1.93
C LEU A 151 -3.35 5.12 1.67
N VAL A 152 -2.24 5.49 1.02
CA VAL A 152 -1.14 4.57 0.72
C VAL A 152 -0.46 4.04 1.98
N HIS A 153 -0.32 4.89 3.01
CA HIS A 153 0.19 4.46 4.33
C HIS A 153 -0.71 3.40 4.95
N ASP A 154 -2.01 3.65 5.03
CA ASP A 154 -2.99 2.77 5.68
C ASP A 154 -3.16 1.48 4.90
N LEU A 155 -3.10 1.55 3.56
CA LEU A 155 -3.11 0.41 2.66
C LEU A 155 -1.91 -0.52 2.90
N ILE A 156 -0.69 0.03 2.88
CA ILE A 156 0.53 -0.74 3.13
C ILE A 156 0.53 -1.27 4.57
N ALA A 157 0.16 -0.45 5.57
CA ALA A 157 0.03 -0.91 6.94
C ALA A 157 -0.96 -2.08 7.06
N ALA A 158 -2.09 -2.02 6.34
CA ALA A 158 -3.09 -3.08 6.32
C ALA A 158 -2.56 -4.39 5.72
N ALA A 159 -1.75 -4.32 4.66
CA ALA A 159 -1.10 -5.47 4.05
C ALA A 159 -0.06 -6.10 4.98
N LEU A 160 0.67 -5.30 5.75
CA LEU A 160 1.74 -5.78 6.64
C LEU A 160 1.24 -6.43 7.94
N ARG A 161 -0.02 -6.24 8.33
CA ARG A 161 -0.57 -6.74 9.61
C ARG A 161 -0.50 -8.26 9.79
N ASP A 162 -0.55 -9.02 8.70
CA ASP A 162 -0.60 -10.48 8.74
C ASP A 162 0.70 -11.14 8.27
N VAL A 163 1.74 -10.34 8.00
CA VAL A 163 3.05 -10.85 7.60
C VAL A 163 3.81 -11.22 8.86
N PRO A 164 4.22 -12.49 9.05
CA PRO A 164 5.07 -12.85 10.16
C PRO A 164 6.32 -11.98 10.14
N ALA A 165 6.70 -11.41 11.30
CA ALA A 165 7.96 -10.68 11.40
C ALA A 165 9.09 -11.53 10.80
N PRO A 166 9.99 -10.94 9.98
CA PRO A 166 11.09 -11.71 9.42
C PRO A 166 11.82 -12.40 10.56
N ALA A 167 12.08 -13.70 10.41
CA ALA A 167 12.80 -14.49 11.40
C ALA A 167 14.08 -13.71 11.75
N GLY A 168 14.12 -13.18 12.97
CA GLY A 168 15.19 -12.29 13.39
C GLY A 168 16.52 -12.95 13.08
N THR A 169 17.39 -12.22 12.38
CA THR A 169 18.80 -12.56 12.37
C THR A 169 19.25 -12.54 13.82
N ALA A 170 19.38 -13.72 14.40
CA ALA A 170 20.02 -13.92 15.68
C ALA A 170 21.45 -13.36 15.54
N GLY A 171 21.63 -12.12 15.96
CA GLY A 171 22.96 -11.56 16.18
C GLY A 171 23.68 -12.46 17.19
N PRO A 172 25.00 -12.66 17.04
CA PRO A 172 25.74 -13.50 17.97
C PRO A 172 25.55 -12.96 19.39
N SER A 173 25.08 -13.84 20.27
CA SER A 173 24.96 -13.63 21.70
C SER A 173 26.35 -13.32 22.29
N GLY A 174 26.66 -12.03 22.41
CA GLY A 174 27.78 -11.54 23.19
C GLY A 174 27.51 -11.81 24.67
N GLY A 175 28.34 -12.66 25.27
CA GLY A 175 28.24 -13.06 26.67
C GLY A 175 28.37 -11.89 27.65
N SER A 176 27.67 -12.04 28.77
CA SER A 176 27.64 -11.17 29.93
C SER A 176 29.01 -10.86 30.55
N ALA A 177 29.12 -9.65 31.12
CA ALA A 177 29.79 -9.43 32.40
C ALA A 177 28.95 -8.43 33.24
N PRO A 178 28.89 -8.57 34.58
CA PRO A 178 27.94 -7.88 35.44
C PRO A 178 28.47 -6.53 35.96
N GLY A 179 27.54 -5.61 36.24
CA GLY A 179 27.79 -4.40 37.01
C GLY A 179 26.66 -4.20 38.01
N ASP A 180 26.98 -4.38 39.29
CA ASP A 180 26.15 -4.09 40.45
C ASP A 180 25.82 -2.59 40.58
N GLY A 181 24.67 -2.26 41.18
CA GLY A 181 24.49 -0.91 41.75
C GLY A 181 23.06 -0.38 41.90
N THR A 182 22.29 -0.96 42.83
CA THR A 182 21.38 -0.30 43.80
C THR A 182 20.58 0.98 43.44
N GLY A 183 19.25 0.94 43.67
CA GLY A 183 18.54 2.12 44.21
C GLY A 183 17.04 2.30 43.89
N ARG A 184 16.19 2.00 44.89
CA ARG A 184 14.78 2.42 45.16
C ARG A 184 14.33 3.74 44.50
N GLY A 185 13.07 4.04 44.18
CA GLY A 185 11.74 3.50 44.51
C GLY A 185 10.67 4.61 44.35
N GLY A 186 9.38 4.24 44.23
CA GLY A 186 8.20 5.15 44.20
C GLY A 186 7.60 5.30 42.80
N GLY A 187 6.32 5.05 42.50
CA GLY A 187 5.10 5.06 43.31
C GLY A 187 4.19 6.17 42.79
N GLY A 188 3.13 5.86 42.02
CA GLY A 188 2.12 6.86 41.66
C GLY A 188 1.28 6.60 40.41
N GLY A 189 0.07 6.09 40.60
CA GLY A 189 -1.16 6.64 40.01
C GLY A 189 -1.42 6.52 38.51
N THR A 190 -2.23 5.53 38.13
CA THR A 190 -2.95 5.46 36.85
C THR A 190 -4.09 6.50 36.80
N PRO A 191 -4.16 7.39 35.80
CA PRO A 191 -5.40 8.12 35.50
C PRO A 191 -6.22 7.39 34.43
N ALA A 192 -7.48 7.15 34.75
CA ALA A 192 -8.49 6.62 33.84
C ALA A 192 -8.70 7.53 32.62
N ARG A 193 -8.64 6.95 31.42
CA ARG A 193 -8.88 7.64 30.15
C ARG A 193 -10.39 7.66 29.87
N ARG A 194 -10.96 8.86 29.75
CA ARG A 194 -12.35 9.09 29.31
C ARG A 194 -12.56 8.61 27.85
N PRO A 195 -13.79 8.22 27.47
CA PRO A 195 -14.10 7.82 26.10
C PRO A 195 -13.92 9.00 25.13
N ARG A 196 -13.23 8.77 24.00
CA ARG A 196 -13.10 9.76 22.92
C ARG A 196 -14.45 9.92 22.24
N GLY A 197 -14.92 11.17 22.16
CA GLY A 197 -16.07 11.55 21.35
C GLY A 197 -15.80 11.30 19.86
N ALA A 198 -16.88 11.10 19.11
CA ALA A 198 -16.88 10.87 17.68
C ALA A 198 -16.09 11.93 16.92
N THR A 199 -15.29 11.49 15.94
CA THR A 199 -14.57 12.34 15.01
C THR A 199 -15.57 13.06 14.09
N PRO A 200 -15.53 14.39 13.97
CA PRO A 200 -16.35 15.09 12.98
C PRO A 200 -15.90 14.75 11.55
N ALA A 201 -16.85 14.73 10.62
CA ALA A 201 -16.61 14.53 9.19
C ALA A 201 -15.61 15.56 8.62
N PRO A 202 -14.80 15.21 7.61
CA PRO A 202 -13.87 16.14 6.98
C PRO A 202 -14.63 17.30 6.31
N ALA A 203 -14.06 18.50 6.41
CA ALA A 203 -14.59 19.70 5.77
C ALA A 203 -14.42 19.65 4.25
N PRO A 204 -15.35 20.21 3.46
CA PRO A 204 -15.22 20.29 2.01
C PRO A 204 -14.01 21.14 1.60
N ALA A 205 -13.36 20.74 0.50
CA ALA A 205 -12.21 21.45 -0.08
C ALA A 205 -12.59 22.88 -0.51
N PRO A 206 -11.66 23.85 -0.46
CA PRO A 206 -11.95 25.23 -0.81
C PRO A 206 -12.22 25.41 -2.31
N GLU A 207 -13.29 26.14 -2.61
CA GLU A 207 -13.70 26.52 -3.96
C GLU A 207 -12.65 27.44 -4.62
N CYS A 208 -12.23 27.13 -5.84
CA CYS A 208 -11.41 28.02 -6.67
C CYS A 208 -12.30 28.72 -7.71
N SER A 209 -12.27 30.07 -7.66
CA SER A 209 -12.85 31.00 -8.64
C SER A 209 -12.08 31.06 -9.95
#